data_AF-A0A536YC13-F1
#
_entry.id   AF-A0A536YC13-F1
#
_cell.length_a   1.000
_cell.length_b   1.000
_cell.length_c   1.000
_cell.angle_alpha   90.00
_cell.angle_beta   90.00
_cell.angle_gamma   90.00
#
_symmetry.space_group_name_H-M   'P 1'
#
loop_
_entity.id
_entity.type
_entity.pdbx_description
1 polymer ?
#
loop_
_entity_poly.entity_id
_entity_poly.type
_entity_poly.pdbx_seq_one_letter_code
_entity_poly.pdbx_strand_id
1 'polypeptide(L)'
;MNAPVDFKAIEGMFKYHYKQIEVRFDPEHAIAWTYMKPTGAPCFNLGMLEELRAHDNAIESCGGRVLHKGHLQQIHYYVGGSRIEGIFSLGGNLANLVQLIKSGDRDTLM
;
A
#
# COMPACT_ATOMS: atom_id res chain seq x y z
N MET A 1 20.32 9.67 -12.45
CA MET A 1 19.70 9.43 -13.78
C MET A 1 18.26 9.01 -13.53
N ASN A 2 17.29 9.80 -13.99
CA ASN A 2 15.87 9.42 -13.84
C ASN A 2 15.58 8.30 -14.84
N ALA A 3 15.17 7.13 -14.34
CA ALA A 3 14.66 6.06 -15.18
C ALA A 3 13.48 6.58 -16.03
N PRO A 4 13.31 6.11 -17.28
CA PRO A 4 12.16 6.48 -18.09
C PRO A 4 10.88 6.08 -17.33
N VAL A 5 10.00 7.05 -17.15
CA VAL A 5 8.75 6.83 -16.41
C VAL A 5 7.78 6.09 -17.30
N ASP A 6 7.29 4.93 -16.85
CA ASP A 6 6.24 4.21 -17.57
C ASP A 6 4.91 4.96 -17.39
N PHE A 7 4.47 5.65 -18.45
CA PHE A 7 3.22 6.40 -18.47
C PHE A 7 1.98 5.53 -18.16
N LYS A 8 1.98 4.24 -18.51
CA LYS A 8 0.88 3.32 -18.16
C LYS A 8 0.83 3.06 -16.65
N ALA A 9 1.98 2.88 -16.02
CA ALA A 9 2.07 2.68 -14.57
C ALA A 9 1.54 3.90 -13.81
N ILE A 10 1.85 5.10 -14.31
CA ILE A 10 1.45 6.36 -13.67
C ILE A 10 -0.07 6.62 -13.78
N GLU A 11 -0.69 6.33 -14.92
CA GLU A 11 -2.10 6.67 -15.19
C GLU A 11 -3.10 5.81 -14.38
N GLY A 12 -2.68 4.62 -13.98
CA GLY A 12 -3.50 3.63 -13.27
C GLY A 12 -3.23 3.51 -11.77
N MET A 13 -2.13 4.09 -11.26
CA MET A 13 -1.62 3.85 -9.90
C MET A 13 -2.67 4.04 -8.79
N PHE A 14 -3.46 5.12 -8.85
CA PHE A 14 -4.53 5.42 -7.88
C PHE A 14 -5.94 5.04 -8.37
N LYS A 15 -6.04 4.30 -9.49
CA LYS A 15 -7.30 3.71 -9.98
C LYS A 15 -7.39 2.22 -9.65
N TYR A 16 -6.33 1.64 -9.08
CA TYR A 16 -6.25 0.23 -8.76
C TYR A 16 -7.19 -0.13 -7.60
N HIS A 17 -7.95 -1.21 -7.77
CA HIS A 17 -8.89 -1.69 -6.76
C HIS A 17 -8.25 -2.82 -5.96
N TYR A 18 -7.57 -2.42 -4.90
CA TYR A 18 -7.03 -3.30 -3.88
C TYR A 18 -8.13 -3.87 -2.97
N LYS A 19 -7.92 -5.06 -2.40
CA LYS A 19 -8.87 -5.73 -1.50
C LYS A 19 -8.65 -5.35 -0.04
N GLN A 20 -7.39 -5.17 0.37
CA GLN A 20 -6.94 -4.92 1.75
C GLN A 20 -6.54 -3.46 1.99
N ILE A 21 -6.30 -2.67 0.94
CA ILE A 21 -6.05 -1.22 1.04
C ILE A 21 -6.98 -0.39 0.15
N GLU A 22 -7.13 0.88 0.46
CA GLU A 22 -7.78 1.89 -0.37
C GLU A 22 -6.81 3.04 -0.59
N VAL A 23 -6.59 3.41 -1.84
CA VAL A 23 -5.61 4.43 -2.21
C VAL A 23 -6.29 5.61 -2.88
N ARG A 24 -5.86 6.83 -2.56
CA ARG A 24 -6.34 8.06 -3.19
C ARG A 24 -5.22 9.07 -3.30
N PHE A 25 -5.11 9.72 -4.45
CA PHE A 25 -4.26 10.89 -4.58
C PHE A 25 -5.05 12.18 -4.33
N ASP A 26 -4.50 13.05 -3.50
CA ASP A 26 -4.99 14.39 -3.20
C ASP A 26 -4.12 15.42 -3.94
N PRO A 27 -4.58 15.94 -5.09
CA PRO A 27 -3.78 16.86 -5.91
C PRO A 27 -3.62 18.25 -5.28
N GLU A 28 -4.53 18.65 -4.39
CA GLU A 28 -4.49 19.97 -3.74
C GLU A 28 -3.36 20.03 -2.71
N HIS A 29 -3.13 18.92 -2.00
CA HIS A 29 -2.14 18.83 -0.93
C HIS A 29 -0.92 17.97 -1.31
N ALA A 30 -0.88 17.43 -2.52
CA ALA A 30 0.13 16.48 -3.00
C ALA A 30 0.29 15.25 -2.08
N ILE A 31 -0.82 14.70 -1.59
CA ILE A 31 -0.85 13.56 -0.65
C ILE A 31 -1.23 12.27 -1.37
N ALA A 32 -0.42 11.23 -1.19
CA ALA A 32 -0.79 9.84 -1.40
C ALA A 32 -1.44 9.31 -0.11
N TRP A 33 -2.77 9.20 -0.11
CA TRP A 33 -3.50 8.57 0.98
C TRP A 33 -3.57 7.06 0.77
N THR A 34 -3.16 6.30 1.78
CA THR A 34 -3.23 4.84 1.81
C THR A 34 -3.95 4.39 3.07
N TYR A 35 -5.17 3.90 2.93
CA TYR A 35 -5.99 3.44 4.05
C TYR A 35 -6.03 1.92 4.11
N MET A 36 -5.72 1.35 5.27
CA MET A 36 -5.90 -0.07 5.55
C MET A 36 -7.40 -0.39 5.65
N LYS A 37 -7.85 -1.42 4.94
CA LYS A 37 -9.21 -2.00 5.00
C LYS A 37 -9.14 -3.54 5.07
N PRO A 38 -8.54 -4.08 6.14
CA PRO A 38 -8.28 -5.51 6.26
C PRO A 38 -9.56 -6.33 6.14
N THR A 39 -9.49 -7.44 5.40
CA THR A 39 -10.50 -8.51 5.52
C THR A 39 -10.11 -9.43 6.67
N GLY A 40 -10.97 -9.57 7.67
CA GLY A 40 -10.69 -10.36 8.87
C GLY A 40 -10.10 -9.51 10.01
N ALA A 41 -9.15 -10.07 10.76
CA ALA A 41 -8.53 -9.36 11.88
C ALA A 41 -7.79 -8.11 11.38
N PRO A 42 -7.93 -6.94 12.05
CA PRO A 42 -7.35 -5.69 11.58
C PRO A 42 -5.84 -5.61 11.87
N CYS A 43 -5.08 -6.44 11.15
CA CYS A 43 -3.65 -6.64 11.29
C CYS A 43 -2.98 -6.64 9.91
N PHE A 44 -1.66 -6.56 9.89
CA PHE A 44 -0.84 -6.74 8.69
C PHE A 44 -0.79 -8.22 8.30
N ASN A 45 -1.88 -8.69 7.67
CA ASN A 45 -1.91 -10.00 7.03
C ASN A 45 -1.10 -9.98 5.71
N LEU A 46 -0.79 -11.17 5.17
CA LEU A 46 0.04 -11.31 3.97
C LEU A 46 -0.53 -10.55 2.77
N GLY A 47 -1.84 -10.64 2.53
CA GLY A 47 -2.49 -9.93 1.42
C GLY A 47 -2.37 -8.41 1.56
N MET A 48 -2.46 -7.87 2.78
CA MET A 48 -2.25 -6.45 3.01
C MET A 48 -0.81 -6.03 2.74
N LEU A 49 0.17 -6.83 3.18
CA LEU A 49 1.59 -6.55 2.94
C LEU A 49 1.94 -6.62 1.44
N GLU A 50 1.35 -7.56 0.71
CA GLU A 50 1.51 -7.67 -0.75
C GLU A 50 0.96 -6.43 -1.46
N GLU A 51 -0.25 -6.00 -1.11
CA GLU A 51 -0.88 -4.82 -1.74
C GLU A 51 -0.17 -3.51 -1.38
N LEU A 52 0.28 -3.34 -0.14
CA LEU A 52 1.08 -2.18 0.28
C LEU A 52 2.39 -2.12 -0.52
N ARG A 53 3.14 -3.23 -0.60
CA ARG A 53 4.38 -3.28 -1.42
C ARG A 53 4.10 -2.97 -2.88
N ALA A 54 3.03 -3.52 -3.46
CA ALA A 54 2.68 -3.25 -4.85
C ALA A 54 2.38 -1.75 -5.08
N HIS A 55 1.67 -1.12 -4.15
CA HIS A 55 1.36 0.31 -4.21
C HIS A 55 2.61 1.18 -4.05
N ASP A 56 3.44 0.89 -3.04
CA ASP A 56 4.63 1.67 -2.72
C ASP A 56 5.68 1.52 -3.85
N ASN A 57 5.87 0.31 -4.39
CA ASN A 57 6.73 0.09 -5.56
C ASN A 57 6.25 0.88 -6.78
N ALA A 58 4.93 1.00 -7.00
CA ALA A 58 4.40 1.81 -8.10
C ALA A 58 4.77 3.28 -7.94
N ILE A 59 4.65 3.83 -6.72
CA ILE A 59 5.06 5.21 -6.40
C ILE A 59 6.57 5.39 -6.60
N GLU A 60 7.40 4.46 -6.12
CA GLU A 60 8.85 4.54 -6.26
C GLU A 60 9.29 4.45 -7.72
N SER A 61 8.70 3.54 -8.49
CA SER A 61 9.05 3.30 -9.89
C SER A 61 8.86 4.52 -10.79
N CYS A 62 7.96 5.45 -10.42
CA CYS A 62 7.73 6.68 -11.15
C CYS A 62 8.45 7.91 -10.57
N GLY A 63 9.24 7.74 -9.49
CA GLY A 63 9.87 8.83 -8.75
C GLY A 63 8.85 9.69 -7.99
N GLY A 64 7.77 9.09 -7.51
CA GLY A 64 6.70 9.77 -6.79
C GLY A 64 5.82 10.66 -7.66
N ARG A 65 5.75 10.42 -8.97
CA ARG A 65 4.93 11.22 -9.90
C ARG A 65 3.65 10.49 -10.29
N VAL A 66 2.55 11.20 -10.27
CA VAL A 66 1.21 10.69 -10.64
C VAL A 66 0.63 11.51 -11.78
N LEU A 67 -0.13 10.87 -12.66
CA LEU A 67 -0.84 11.53 -13.76
C LEU A 67 -2.25 11.84 -13.26
N HIS A 68 -2.50 13.11 -12.98
CA HIS A 68 -3.80 13.59 -12.55
C HIS A 68 -4.39 14.50 -13.63
N LYS A 69 -5.53 14.10 -14.21
CA LYS A 69 -6.22 14.85 -15.28
C LYS A 69 -5.29 15.25 -16.45
N GLY A 70 -4.39 14.36 -16.86
CA GLY A 70 -3.46 14.59 -17.98
C GLY A 70 -2.19 15.38 -17.62
N HIS A 71 -2.02 15.79 -16.35
CA HIS A 71 -0.83 16.49 -15.88
C HIS A 71 -0.04 15.63 -14.89
N LEU A 72 1.28 15.57 -15.06
CA LEU A 72 2.17 14.96 -14.07
C LEU A 72 2.24 15.86 -12.83
N GLN A 73 1.99 15.28 -11.67
CA GLN A 73 2.08 15.93 -10.38
C GLN A 73 2.99 15.13 -9.45
N GLN A 74 3.69 15.83 -8.57
CA GLN A 74 4.58 15.22 -7.58
C GLN A 74 3.78 14.88 -6.32
N ILE A 75 4.00 13.68 -5.78
CA ILE A 75 3.59 13.31 -4.42
C ILE A 75 4.64 13.88 -3.46
N HIS A 76 4.17 14.62 -2.46
CA HIS A 76 5.02 15.21 -1.41
C HIS A 76 4.86 14.48 -0.07
N TYR A 77 3.68 13.90 0.18
CA TYR A 77 3.37 13.25 1.43
C TYR A 77 2.75 11.88 1.19
N TYR A 78 3.16 10.89 1.98
CA TYR A 78 2.51 9.60 2.09
C TYR A 78 1.81 9.54 3.44
N VAL A 79 0.49 9.36 3.44
CA VAL A 79 -0.29 9.32 4.68
C VAL A 79 -1.02 8.00 4.79
N GLY A 80 -0.64 7.24 5.82
CA GLY A 80 -1.30 6.01 6.22
C GLY A 80 -2.50 6.26 7.12
N GLY A 81 -3.62 5.57 6.86
CA GLY A 81 -4.80 5.60 7.70
C GLY A 81 -5.47 4.23 7.81
N SER A 82 -6.59 4.16 8.53
CA SER A 82 -7.41 2.95 8.65
C SER A 82 -8.87 3.25 8.34
N ARG A 83 -9.56 2.30 7.70
CA ARG A 83 -11.02 2.29 7.51
C ARG A 83 -11.75 1.57 8.65
N ILE A 84 -11.02 1.04 9.63
CA ILE A 84 -11.61 0.41 10.81
C ILE A 84 -11.79 1.47 11.89
N GLU A 85 -13.03 1.66 12.33
CA GLU A 85 -13.35 2.64 13.37
C GLU A 85 -12.62 2.32 14.67
N GLY A 86 -11.95 3.33 15.24
CA GLY A 86 -11.21 3.22 16.50
C GLY A 86 -9.93 2.36 16.47
N ILE A 87 -9.57 1.79 15.32
CA ILE A 87 -8.43 0.86 15.20
C ILE A 87 -7.56 1.25 14.00
N PHE A 88 -6.32 1.66 14.28
CA PHE A 88 -5.33 1.84 13.21
C PHE A 88 -4.82 0.48 12.70
N SER A 89 -4.19 -0.31 13.56
CA SER A 89 -3.72 -1.68 13.27
C SER A 89 -3.46 -2.42 14.59
N LEU A 90 -3.70 -3.73 14.61
CA LEU A 90 -3.36 -4.65 15.72
C LEU A 90 -1.97 -5.27 15.56
N GLY A 91 -1.15 -4.81 14.61
CA GLY A 91 0.21 -5.31 14.38
C GLY A 91 0.25 -6.52 13.44
N GLY A 92 1.12 -7.48 13.71
CA GLY A 92 1.32 -8.65 12.85
C GLY A 92 0.18 -9.67 12.94
N ASN A 93 0.08 -10.55 11.94
CA ASN A 93 -0.90 -11.64 11.95
C ASN A 93 -0.48 -12.77 12.90
N LEU A 94 -0.86 -12.64 14.19
CA LEU A 94 -0.53 -13.61 15.23
C LEU A 94 -1.01 -15.03 14.93
N ALA A 95 -2.15 -15.19 14.26
CA ALA A 95 -2.66 -16.52 13.90
C ALA A 95 -1.69 -17.24 12.95
N ASN A 96 -1.15 -16.54 11.95
CA ASN A 96 -0.13 -17.07 11.06
C ASN A 96 1.18 -17.35 11.80
N LEU A 97 1.64 -16.41 12.63
CA LEU A 97 2.90 -16.57 13.39
C LEU A 97 2.86 -17.80 14.30
N VAL A 98 1.76 -18.04 15.00
CA VAL A 98 1.60 -19.24 15.85
C VAL A 98 1.66 -20.52 15.02
N GLN A 99 1.08 -20.55 13.82
CA GLN A 99 1.15 -21.72 12.94
C GLN A 99 2.58 -21.99 12.47
N LEU A 100 3.30 -20.96 12.01
CA LEU A 100 4.69 -21.07 11.53
C LEU A 100 5.65 -21.52 12.64
N ILE A 101 5.49 -20.98 13.86
CA ILE A 101 6.30 -21.38 15.02
C ILE A 101 6.07 -22.87 15.34
N LYS A 102 4.81 -23.32 15.29
CA LYS A 102 4.46 -24.73 15.56
C LYS A 102 4.97 -25.68 14.48
N SER A 103 4.95 -25.28 13.22
CA SER A 103 5.48 -26.10 12.11
C SER A 103 7.01 -26.09 12.04
N GLY A 104 7.69 -25.23 12.80
CA GLY A 104 9.14 -25.07 12.74
C GLY A 104 9.63 -24.43 11.44
N ASP A 105 8.73 -23.79 10.69
CA ASP A 105 9.05 -23.11 9.44
C ASP A 105 9.69 -21.75 9.73
N ARG A 106 11.01 -21.78 9.93
CA ARG A 106 11.81 -20.59 10.23
C ARG A 106 12.03 -19.70 9.00
N ASP A 107 12.08 -20.29 7.82
CA ASP A 107 12.38 -19.55 6.59
C ASP A 107 11.23 -18.64 6.21
N THR A 108 9.97 -19.10 6.36
CA THR A 108 8.78 -18.25 6.12
C THR A 108 8.56 -17.22 7.24
N LEU A 109 9.14 -17.43 8.42
CA LEU A 109 8.97 -16.56 9.58
C LEU A 109 9.88 -15.30 9.55
N MET A 110 11.00 -15.34 8.81
CA MET A 110 12.03 -14.30 8.75
C MET A 110 12.00 -13.52 7.43
#